data_AF-A0A148N9U2-F1
#
_entry.id   AF-A0A148N9U2-F1
#
_cell.length_a   1.000
_cell.length_b   1.000
_cell.length_c   1.000
_cell.angle_alpha   90.00
_cell.angle_beta   90.00
_cell.angle_gamma   90.00
#
_symmetry.space_group_name_H-M   'P 1'
#
loop_
_entity.id
_entity.type
_entity.pdbx_description
1 polymer ?
#
loop_
_entity_poly.entity_id
_entity_poly.type
_entity_poly.pdbx_seq_one_letter_code
_entity_poly.pdbx_strand_id
1 'polypeptide(L)'
;MSSQPQLEPIDVEVLLELYRQACINAREHIELRYKRFALFVAITAIIGAATFSITDLHPYHIYVAIFGILMTILFWILDHRTRLFYEVKCRRILACEKLLGVTEYFVPYTEEAPPGIPMRILMHLIFATVLLGWITIEALFIFQP
;
A
#
# COMPACT_ATOMS: atom_id res chain seq x y z
N MET A 1 -44.07 -7.61 22.20
CA MET A 1 -43.83 -6.16 21.99
C MET A 1 -42.33 -5.96 21.98
N SER A 2 -41.74 -5.82 20.79
CA SER A 2 -40.30 -5.61 20.60
C SER A 2 -40.04 -4.12 20.72
N SER A 3 -39.44 -3.70 21.83
CA SER A 3 -38.90 -2.35 22.01
C SER A 3 -37.84 -2.08 20.94
N GLN A 4 -38.19 -1.29 19.93
CA GLN A 4 -37.22 -0.75 18.98
C GLN A 4 -36.18 0.05 19.77
N PRO A 5 -34.87 -0.15 19.54
CA PRO A 5 -33.86 0.68 20.16
C PRO A 5 -34.06 2.12 19.68
N GLN A 6 -34.45 3.00 20.59
CA GLN A 6 -34.46 4.44 20.36
C GLN A 6 -33.01 4.85 20.10
N LEU A 7 -32.66 5.19 18.86
CA LEU A 7 -31.41 5.88 18.57
C LEU A 7 -31.49 7.24 19.25
N GLU A 8 -30.66 7.47 20.25
CA GLU A 8 -30.44 8.81 20.80
C GLU A 8 -30.04 9.77 19.67
N PRO A 9 -30.51 11.03 19.69
CA PRO A 9 -30.11 12.01 18.69
C PRO A 9 -28.59 12.21 18.78
N ILE A 10 -27.89 11.66 17.80
CA ILE A 10 -26.44 11.83 17.67
C ILE A 10 -26.19 13.32 17.44
N ASP A 11 -25.43 13.94 18.34
CA ASP A 11 -25.01 15.33 18.20
C ASP A 11 -24.21 15.49 16.90
N VAL A 12 -24.64 16.43 16.05
CA VAL A 12 -24.05 16.68 14.73
C VAL A 12 -22.58 17.07 14.87
N GLU A 13 -22.21 17.75 15.96
CA GLU A 13 -20.83 18.11 16.25
C GLU A 13 -19.94 16.88 16.50
N VAL A 14 -20.46 15.89 17.23
CA VAL A 14 -19.75 14.62 17.48
C VAL A 14 -19.57 13.83 16.19
N LEU A 15 -20.59 13.81 15.33
CA LEU A 15 -20.53 13.13 14.04
C LEU A 15 -19.48 13.78 13.10
N LEU A 16 -19.40 15.11 13.10
CA LEU A 16 -18.40 15.87 12.34
C LEU A 16 -16.98 15.61 12.85
N GLU A 17 -16.78 15.55 14.17
CA GLU A 17 -15.47 15.27 14.76
C GLU A 17 -15.01 13.83 14.46
N LEU A 18 -15.90 12.85 14.56
CA LEU A 18 -15.61 11.46 14.18
C LEU A 18 -15.26 11.35 12.68
N TYR A 19 -15.97 12.09 11.83
CA TYR A 19 -15.67 12.16 10.41
C TYR A 19 -14.29 12.79 10.17
N ARG A 20 -13.97 13.90 10.83
CA ARG A 20 -12.66 14.56 10.75
C ARG A 20 -11.53 13.61 11.14
N GLN A 21 -11.68 12.88 12.24
CA GLN A 21 -10.70 11.89 12.70
C GLN A 21 -10.56 10.73 11.71
N ALA A 22 -11.65 10.26 11.10
CA ALA A 22 -11.60 9.23 10.07
C ALA A 22 -10.81 9.69 8.83
N CYS A 23 -10.97 10.95 8.41
CA CYS A 23 -10.23 11.56 7.31
C CYS A 23 -8.72 11.67 7.62
N ILE A 24 -8.35 12.13 8.81
CA ILE A 24 -6.95 12.22 9.27
C ILE A 24 -6.31 10.83 9.28
N ASN A 25 -6.97 9.85 9.90
CA ASN A 25 -6.50 8.46 9.96
C ASN A 25 -6.31 7.85 8.57
N ALA A 26 -7.19 8.17 7.62
CA ALA A 26 -7.07 7.69 6.24
C ALA A 26 -5.81 8.26 5.55
N ARG A 27 -5.53 9.55 5.76
CA ARG A 27 -4.34 10.22 5.22
C ARG A 27 -3.04 9.66 5.82
N GLU A 28 -2.97 9.54 7.13
CA GLU A 28 -1.80 8.96 7.82
C GLU A 28 -1.53 7.52 7.36
N HIS A 29 -2.59 6.75 7.11
CA HIS A 29 -2.46 5.39 6.59
C HIS A 29 -1.84 5.33 5.20
N ILE A 30 -2.23 6.24 4.28
CA ILE A 30 -1.59 6.34 2.95
C ILE A 30 -0.11 6.69 3.10
N GLU A 31 0.20 7.69 3.93
CA GLU A 31 1.59 8.12 4.13
C GLU A 31 2.46 6.98 4.68
N LEU A 32 1.95 6.24 5.67
CA LEU A 32 2.63 5.09 6.22
C LEU A 32 2.86 3.98 5.17
N ARG A 33 1.88 3.75 4.29
CA ARG A 33 2.01 2.80 3.18
C ARG A 33 3.13 3.23 2.22
N TYR A 34 3.23 4.51 1.86
CA TYR A 34 4.32 5.01 1.02
C TYR A 34 5.69 4.86 1.68
N LYS A 35 5.81 5.20 2.97
CA LYS A 35 7.06 5.01 3.71
C LYS A 35 7.50 3.55 3.73
N ARG A 36 6.57 2.62 3.97
CA ARG A 36 6.84 1.18 3.94
C ARG A 36 7.24 0.68 2.56
N PHE A 37 6.58 1.18 1.51
CA PHE A 37 6.92 0.84 0.14
C PHE A 37 8.31 1.36 -0.27
N ALA A 38 8.64 2.60 0.05
CA ALA A 38 9.96 3.18 -0.20
C ALA A 38 11.06 2.41 0.53
N LEU A 39 10.80 2.02 1.79
CA LEU A 39 11.72 1.18 2.57
C LEU A 39 11.93 -0.19 1.91
N PHE A 40 10.86 -0.83 1.43
CA PHE A 40 10.96 -2.10 0.69
C PHE A 40 11.84 -1.98 -0.56
N VAL A 41 11.64 -0.94 -1.37
CA VAL A 41 12.45 -0.68 -2.57
C VAL A 41 13.91 -0.44 -2.18
N ALA A 42 14.17 0.36 -1.15
CA ALA A 42 15.52 0.63 -0.67
C ALA A 42 16.25 -0.65 -0.20
N ILE A 43 15.59 -1.47 0.63
CA ILE A 43 16.16 -2.74 1.11
C ILE A 43 16.44 -3.68 -0.07
N THR A 44 15.50 -3.79 -1.00
CA THR A 44 15.64 -4.64 -2.19
C THR A 44 16.83 -4.19 -3.05
N ALA A 45 16.98 -2.89 -3.28
CA ALA A 45 18.10 -2.33 -4.03
C ALA A 45 19.44 -2.57 -3.34
N ILE A 46 19.51 -2.41 -2.01
CA ILE A 46 20.72 -2.67 -1.22
C ILE A 46 21.12 -4.15 -1.30
N ILE A 47 20.16 -5.07 -1.09
CA ILE A 47 20.44 -6.51 -1.15
C ILE A 47 20.83 -6.92 -2.57
N GLY A 48 20.13 -6.41 -3.59
CA GLY A 48 20.45 -6.64 -4.99
C GLY A 48 21.87 -6.20 -5.33
N ALA A 49 22.24 -4.97 -4.95
CA ALA A 49 23.59 -4.44 -5.17
C ALA A 49 24.67 -5.22 -4.40
N ALA A 50 24.38 -5.63 -3.15
CA ALA A 50 25.29 -6.42 -2.33
C ALA A 50 25.59 -7.79 -2.96
N THR A 51 24.60 -8.44 -3.57
CA THR A 51 24.76 -9.72 -4.28
C THR A 51 25.81 -9.66 -5.38
N PHE A 52 25.93 -8.52 -6.08
CA PHE A 52 26.92 -8.33 -7.14
C PHE A 52 28.26 -7.76 -6.65
N SER A 53 28.26 -7.02 -5.53
CA SER A 53 29.44 -6.30 -5.06
C SER A 53 30.28 -7.11 -4.06
N ILE A 54 29.69 -8.09 -3.39
CA ILE A 54 30.33 -8.87 -2.32
C ILE A 54 30.59 -10.29 -2.83
N THR A 55 31.86 -10.61 -3.10
CA THR A 55 32.30 -11.92 -3.59
C THR A 55 31.90 -13.07 -2.68
N ASP A 56 31.85 -12.85 -1.36
CA ASP A 56 31.47 -13.88 -0.38
C ASP A 56 29.98 -14.27 -0.46
N LEU A 57 29.13 -13.43 -1.07
CA LEU A 57 27.71 -13.73 -1.27
C LEU A 57 27.44 -14.51 -2.56
N HIS A 58 28.40 -14.55 -3.50
CA HIS A 58 28.24 -15.30 -4.75
C HIS A 58 27.81 -16.75 -4.57
N PRO A 59 28.37 -17.57 -3.66
CA PRO A 59 27.91 -18.96 -3.49
C PRO A 59 26.46 -19.07 -2.99
N TYR A 60 25.89 -18.00 -2.45
CA TYR A 60 24.54 -17.97 -1.88
C TYR A 60 23.53 -17.21 -2.76
N HIS A 61 23.89 -16.82 -3.99
CA HIS A 61 23.05 -16.02 -4.87
C HIS A 61 21.63 -16.60 -5.07
N ILE A 62 21.51 -17.94 -5.15
CA ILE A 62 20.21 -18.63 -5.28
C ILE A 62 19.33 -18.35 -4.06
N TYR A 63 19.87 -18.50 -2.86
CA TYR A 63 19.12 -18.27 -1.62
C TYR A 63 18.71 -16.80 -1.49
N VAL A 64 19.58 -15.87 -1.89
CA VAL A 64 19.29 -14.43 -1.89
C VAL A 64 18.19 -14.10 -2.90
N ALA A 65 18.24 -14.67 -4.11
CA ALA A 65 17.22 -14.47 -5.13
C ALA A 65 15.86 -15.04 -4.70
N ILE A 66 15.83 -16.27 -4.18
CA ILE A 66 14.61 -16.89 -3.64
C ILE A 66 14.02 -16.03 -2.52
N PHE A 67 14.86 -15.57 -1.59
CA PHE A 67 14.43 -14.70 -0.51
C PHE A 67 13.85 -13.38 -1.05
N GLY A 68 14.53 -12.76 -2.02
CA GLY A 68 14.06 -11.55 -2.70
C GLY A 68 12.71 -11.73 -3.38
N ILE A 69 12.50 -12.85 -4.09
CA ILE A 69 11.23 -13.22 -4.73
C ILE A 69 10.12 -13.38 -3.67
N LEU A 70 10.37 -14.16 -2.62
CA LEU A 70 9.39 -14.40 -1.56
C LEU A 70 9.00 -13.10 -0.85
N MET A 71 9.97 -12.24 -0.54
CA MET A 71 9.72 -10.93 0.06
C MET A 71 8.92 -10.01 -0.87
N THR A 72 9.24 -10.00 -2.16
CA THR A 72 8.51 -9.22 -3.17
C THR A 72 7.04 -9.68 -3.27
N ILE A 73 6.80 -10.99 -3.33
CA ILE A 73 5.45 -11.58 -3.36
C ILE A 73 4.69 -11.24 -2.08
N LEU A 74 5.32 -11.38 -0.91
CA LEU A 74 4.70 -11.08 0.37
C LEU A 74 4.27 -9.61 0.44
N PHE A 75 5.16 -8.68 0.09
CA PHE A 75 4.85 -7.25 0.06
C PHE A 75 3.76 -6.92 -0.96
N TRP A 76 3.76 -7.60 -2.11
CA TRP A 76 2.72 -7.42 -3.12
C TRP A 76 1.34 -7.87 -2.62
N ILE A 77 1.26 -9.03 -1.93
CA ILE A 77 0.00 -9.52 -1.33
C ILE A 77 -0.47 -8.56 -0.23
N LEU A 78 0.44 -8.10 0.64
CA LEU A 78 0.12 -7.14 1.69
C LEU A 78 -0.41 -5.84 1.10
N ASP A 79 0.25 -5.31 0.07
CA ASP A 79 -0.19 -4.11 -0.64
C ASP A 79 -1.59 -4.29 -1.24
N HIS A 80 -1.83 -5.43 -1.90
CA HIS A 80 -3.13 -5.77 -2.47
C HIS A 80 -4.25 -5.82 -1.42
N ARG A 81 -4.01 -6.49 -0.28
CA ARG A 81 -4.97 -6.60 0.82
C ARG A 81 -5.25 -5.24 1.46
N THR A 82 -4.21 -4.47 1.70
CA THR A 82 -4.31 -3.13 2.31
C THR A 82 -5.09 -2.19 1.40
N ARG A 83 -4.89 -2.29 0.07
CA ARG A 83 -5.64 -1.53 -0.92
C ARG A 83 -7.14 -1.80 -0.86
N LEU A 84 -7.55 -3.08 -0.85
CA LEU A 84 -8.97 -3.46 -0.79
C LEU A 84 -9.65 -2.90 0.46
N PHE A 85 -8.96 -2.98 1.60
CA PHE A 85 -9.45 -2.41 2.86
C PHE A 85 -9.60 -0.89 2.79
N TYR A 86 -8.61 -0.21 2.19
CA TYR A 86 -8.61 1.23 2.03
C TYR A 86 -9.72 1.73 1.08
N GLU A 87 -9.93 1.04 -0.06
CA GLU A 87 -11.01 1.37 -1.00
C GLU A 87 -12.39 1.33 -0.33
N VAL A 88 -12.65 0.33 0.52
CA VAL A 88 -13.90 0.24 1.28
C VAL A 88 -14.05 1.39 2.28
N LYS A 89 -12.97 1.75 3.00
CA LYS A 89 -12.99 2.88 3.93
C LYS A 89 -13.24 4.21 3.21
N CYS A 90 -12.55 4.49 2.12
CA CYS A 90 -12.75 5.70 1.33
C CYS A 90 -14.17 5.82 0.80
N ARG A 91 -14.77 4.73 0.30
CA ARG A 91 -16.18 4.75 -0.14
C ARG A 91 -17.13 5.12 0.99
N ARG A 92 -16.88 4.64 2.21
CA ARG A 92 -17.70 4.98 3.38
C ARG A 92 -17.52 6.43 3.79
N ILE A 93 -16.29 6.95 3.78
CA ILE A 93 -16.00 8.35 4.10
C ILE A 93 -16.67 9.28 3.07
N LEU A 94 -16.56 8.99 1.77
CA LEU A 94 -17.25 9.73 0.71
C LEU A 94 -18.78 9.66 0.82
N ALA A 95 -19.33 8.53 1.28
CA ALA A 95 -20.76 8.42 1.54
C ALA A 95 -21.20 9.29 2.73
N CYS A 96 -20.41 9.32 3.81
CA CYS A 96 -20.64 10.21 4.95
C CYS A 96 -20.53 11.69 4.56
N GLU A 97 -19.56 12.05 3.71
CA GLU A 97 -19.38 13.40 3.18
C GLU A 97 -20.64 13.89 2.44
N LYS A 98 -21.20 13.05 1.55
CA LYS A 98 -22.45 13.35 0.84
C LYS A 98 -23.66 13.53 1.78
N LEU A 99 -23.71 12.77 2.88
CA LEU A 99 -24.79 12.86 3.86
C LEU A 99 -24.67 14.10 4.76
N LEU A 100 -23.45 14.53 5.06
CA LEU A 100 -23.16 15.70 5.88
C LEU A 100 -23.28 17.02 5.10
N GLY A 101 -23.22 16.98 3.77
CA GLY A 101 -23.25 18.19 2.94
C GLY A 101 -22.00 19.06 3.07
N VAL A 102 -20.92 18.51 3.66
CA VAL A 102 -19.66 19.20 3.90
C VAL A 102 -18.62 18.65 2.94
N THR A 103 -18.17 19.45 1.97
CA THR A 103 -17.23 19.05 0.91
C THR A 103 -15.76 19.40 1.21
N GLU A 104 -15.47 20.00 2.36
CA GLU A 104 -14.17 20.66 2.59
C GLU A 104 -13.11 19.80 3.29
N TYR A 105 -13.50 18.70 3.93
CA TYR A 105 -12.57 17.95 4.81
C TYR A 105 -11.94 16.71 4.19
N PHE A 106 -12.59 16.09 3.20
CA PHE A 106 -12.05 14.92 2.52
C PHE A 106 -11.62 15.26 1.10
N VAL A 107 -10.51 15.99 0.99
CA VAL A 107 -9.77 16.07 -0.27
C VAL A 107 -8.66 15.03 -0.23
N PRO A 108 -8.85 13.81 -0.77
CA PRO A 108 -7.71 13.04 -1.24
C PRO A 108 -7.11 13.87 -2.39
N TYR A 109 -6.03 14.60 -2.14
CA TYR A 109 -5.30 15.36 -3.15
C TYR A 109 -4.98 14.47 -4.35
N THR A 110 -5.81 14.54 -5.39
CA THR A 110 -5.51 14.39 -6.82
C THR A 110 -6.81 14.70 -7.58
N GLU A 111 -6.88 15.90 -8.13
CA GLU A 111 -7.92 16.34 -9.04
C GLU A 111 -8.01 15.38 -10.25
N GLU A 112 -9.25 15.15 -10.72
CA GLU A 112 -9.64 14.61 -12.04
C GLU A 112 -9.54 13.11 -12.36
N ALA A 113 -9.02 12.22 -11.49
CA ALA A 113 -9.10 10.78 -11.72
C ALA A 113 -9.48 10.00 -10.45
N PRO A 114 -10.27 8.90 -10.55
CA PRO A 114 -10.61 8.09 -9.37
C PRO A 114 -9.32 7.70 -8.63
N PRO A 115 -9.22 7.97 -7.33
CA PRO A 115 -7.98 7.89 -6.57
C PRO A 115 -7.47 6.45 -6.63
N GLY A 116 -6.39 6.24 -7.36
CA GLY A 116 -5.67 4.98 -7.34
C GLY A 116 -5.55 4.21 -8.64
N ILE A 117 -6.13 4.61 -9.79
CA ILE A 117 -5.80 3.91 -11.06
C ILE A 117 -4.33 4.12 -11.47
N PRO A 118 -3.81 5.35 -11.61
CA PRO A 118 -2.41 5.55 -12.02
C PRO A 118 -1.44 5.02 -10.96
N MET A 119 -1.73 5.22 -9.68
CA MET A 119 -0.87 4.74 -8.60
C MET A 119 -0.86 3.21 -8.46
N ARG A 120 -2.00 2.55 -8.69
CA ARG A 120 -2.08 1.08 -8.72
C ARG A 120 -1.24 0.50 -9.84
N ILE A 121 -1.33 1.10 -11.03
CA ILE A 121 -0.53 0.66 -12.18
C ILE A 121 0.95 0.86 -11.86
N LEU A 122 1.32 2.03 -11.33
CA LEU A 122 2.70 2.33 -10.97
C LEU A 122 3.27 1.35 -9.93
N MET A 123 2.54 1.08 -8.84
CA MET A 123 2.98 0.11 -7.82
C MET A 123 3.12 -1.30 -8.39
N HIS A 124 2.16 -1.76 -9.19
CA HIS A 124 2.25 -3.07 -9.85
C HIS A 124 3.42 -3.15 -10.82
N LEU A 125 3.69 -2.09 -11.59
CA LEU A 125 4.85 -2.03 -12.46
C LEU A 125 6.14 -2.12 -11.66
N ILE A 126 6.26 -1.43 -10.53
CA ILE A 126 7.45 -1.51 -9.68
C ILE A 126 7.60 -2.91 -9.07
N PHE A 127 6.54 -3.54 -8.58
CA PHE A 127 6.63 -4.92 -8.10
C PHE A 127 7.03 -5.89 -9.21
N ALA A 128 6.49 -5.71 -10.43
CA ALA A 128 6.86 -6.52 -11.58
C ALA A 128 8.33 -6.31 -11.98
N THR A 129 8.85 -5.08 -11.96
CA THR A 129 10.26 -4.82 -12.29
C THR A 129 11.20 -5.35 -11.23
N VAL A 130 10.86 -5.23 -9.94
CA VAL A 130 11.64 -5.82 -8.85
C VAL A 130 11.66 -7.35 -8.95
N LEU A 131 10.50 -7.97 -9.20
CA LEU A 131 10.40 -9.42 -9.38
C LEU A 131 11.23 -9.89 -10.59
N LEU A 132 11.10 -9.19 -11.72
CA LEU A 132 11.93 -9.44 -12.91
C LEU A 132 13.42 -9.31 -12.59
N GLY A 133 13.80 -8.32 -11.78
CA GLY A 133 15.17 -8.13 -11.31
C GLY A 133 15.71 -9.36 -10.59
N TRP A 134 14.95 -9.92 -9.64
CA TRP A 134 15.35 -11.14 -8.93
C TRP A 134 15.46 -12.35 -9.85
N ILE A 135 14.51 -12.54 -10.76
CA ILE A 135 14.55 -13.63 -11.76
C ILE A 135 15.78 -13.46 -12.68
N THR A 136 16.12 -12.22 -13.04
CA THR A 136 17.29 -11.93 -13.87
C THR A 136 18.58 -12.25 -13.13
N ILE A 137 18.67 -11.91 -11.83
CA ILE A 137 19.82 -12.27 -10.98
C ILE A 137 19.97 -13.80 -10.96
N GLU A 138 18.89 -14.54 -10.70
CA GLU A 138 18.90 -15.99 -10.69
C GLU A 138 19.36 -16.56 -12.04
N ALA A 139 18.81 -16.07 -13.15
CA ALA A 139 19.17 -16.51 -14.50
C ALA A 139 20.64 -16.22 -14.83
N LEU A 140 21.15 -15.03 -14.48
CA LEU A 140 22.54 -14.64 -14.77
C LEU A 140 23.54 -15.61 -14.15
N PHE A 141 23.35 -16.00 -12.88
CA PHE A 141 24.25 -16.92 -12.20
C PHE A 141 24.05 -18.39 -12.61
N ILE A 142 22.88 -18.78 -13.10
CA ILE A 142 22.68 -20.12 -13.69
C ILE A 142 23.41 -20.25 -15.04
N PHE A 143 23.38 -19.20 -15.87
CA PHE A 143 24.00 -19.21 -17.20
C PHE A 143 25.47 -18.76 -17.22
N GLN A 144 25.95 -18.14 -16.14
CA GLN A 144 27.36 -17.78 -15.91
C GLN A 144 27.83 -18.36 -14.56
N PRO A 145 28.12 -19.68 -14.50
CA PRO A 145 28.61 -20.34 -13.30
C PRO A 145 30.01 -19.84 -12.88
#